data_AF-A0A2X2K0N5-F1
#
_entry.id   AF-A0A2X2K0N5-F1
#
_cell.length_a   1.000
_cell.length_b   1.000
_cell.length_c   1.000
_cell.angle_alpha   90.00
_cell.angle_beta   90.00
_cell.angle_gamma   90.00
#
_symmetry.space_group_name_H-M   'P 1'
#
loop_
_entity.id
_entity.type
_entity.pdbx_description
1 polymer ?
#
loop_
_entity_poly.entity_id
_entity_poly.type
_entity_poly.pdbx_seq_one_letter_code
_entity_poly.pdbx_strand_id
1 'polypeptide(L)'
;MIKGGVYLEELGAIKAIAFDKTGTLTKGVPVVTDFKVLNDQVEEKELFSIITALEYRSQHPLASAIMKKAEQDNITYSDVRVEDFTSITGRGIQGI
;
A
#
# COMPACT_ATOMS: atom_id res chain seq x y z
N MET A 1 -24.31 -7.76 13.52
CA MET A 1 -24.72 -8.60 14.66
C MET A 1 -24.90 -7.69 15.87
N ILE A 2 -26.07 -7.69 16.49
CA ILE A 2 -26.34 -6.93 17.73
C ILE A 2 -26.38 -7.93 18.87
N LYS A 3 -25.58 -7.70 19.92
CA LYS A 3 -25.34 -8.67 21.01
C LYS A 3 -26.44 -8.64 22.11
N GLY A 4 -27.71 -8.53 21.73
CA GLY A 4 -28.86 -8.53 22.65
C GLY A 4 -29.71 -7.25 22.60
N GLY A 5 -30.89 -7.30 23.24
CA GLY A 5 -31.91 -6.23 23.16
C GLY A 5 -31.51 -4.90 23.80
N VAL A 6 -30.80 -4.92 24.95
CA VAL A 6 -30.36 -3.70 25.65
C VAL A 6 -29.49 -2.81 24.76
N TYR A 7 -28.56 -3.41 24.00
CA TYR A 7 -27.71 -2.65 23.07
C TYR A 7 -28.52 -2.02 21.92
N LEU A 8 -29.63 -2.62 21.51
CA LEU A 8 -30.49 -2.07 20.47
C LEU A 8 -31.28 -0.85 20.97
N GLU A 9 -31.77 -0.92 22.20
CA GLU A 9 -32.49 0.19 22.84
C GLU A 9 -31.54 1.38 23.10
N GLU A 10 -30.34 1.14 23.61
CA GLU A 10 -29.34 2.20 23.82
C GLU A 10 -28.89 2.84 22.49
N LEU A 11 -28.70 2.04 21.43
CA LEU A 11 -28.40 2.55 20.08
C LEU A 11 -29.49 3.48 19.56
N GLY A 12 -30.76 3.29 19.93
CA GLY A 12 -31.87 4.16 19.52
C GLY A 12 -31.85 5.55 20.16
N ALA A 13 -31.14 5.72 21.28
CA ALA A 13 -31.10 6.96 22.04
C ALA A 13 -29.84 7.81 21.79
N ILE A 14 -28.83 7.29 21.08
CA ILE A 14 -27.58 8.01 20.84
C ILE A 14 -27.80 9.24 19.94
N LYS A 15 -27.09 10.33 20.26
CA LYS A 15 -27.14 11.59 19.50
C LYS A 15 -25.87 11.88 18.70
N ALA A 16 -24.82 11.12 18.96
CA ALA A 16 -23.51 11.28 18.33
C ALA A 16 -22.82 9.93 18.25
N ILE A 17 -22.02 9.75 17.20
CA ILE A 17 -21.16 8.57 16.99
C ILE A 17 -19.75 9.08 16.73
N ALA A 18 -18.79 8.58 17.51
CA ALA A 18 -17.38 8.77 17.23
C ALA A 18 -16.88 7.57 16.41
N PHE A 19 -16.30 7.84 15.25
CA PHE A 19 -15.69 6.82 14.41
C PHE A 19 -14.17 6.88 14.54
N ASP A 20 -13.54 5.72 14.67
CA ASP A 20 -12.13 5.59 14.36
C ASP A 20 -11.93 5.66 12.84
N LYS A 21 -10.79 6.16 12.37
CA LYS A 21 -10.54 6.26 10.92
C LYS A 21 -9.97 4.96 10.37
N THR A 22 -8.93 4.42 10.99
CA THR A 22 -8.15 3.30 10.45
C THR A 22 -8.85 1.98 10.76
N GLY A 23 -9.20 1.20 9.75
CA GLY A 23 -9.92 -0.06 9.93
C GLY A 23 -11.43 0.08 10.16
N THR A 24 -11.94 1.31 10.36
CA THR A 24 -13.38 1.61 10.45
C THR A 24 -13.86 2.44 9.24
N LEU A 25 -13.40 3.69 9.08
CA LEU A 25 -13.74 4.50 7.90
C LEU A 25 -12.88 4.15 6.67
N THR A 26 -11.65 3.67 6.91
CA THR A 26 -10.69 3.29 5.88
C THR A 26 -10.31 1.83 6.04
N LYS A 27 -9.85 1.18 4.97
CA LYS A 27 -9.45 -0.24 5.00
C LYS A 27 -8.20 -0.53 5.84
N GLY A 28 -7.49 0.51 6.30
CA GLY A 28 -6.25 0.35 7.09
C GLY A 28 -5.08 -0.28 6.33
N VAL A 29 -5.19 -0.41 5.01
CA VAL A 29 -4.13 -0.92 4.13
C VAL A 29 -3.72 0.18 3.14
N PRO A 30 -2.41 0.47 2.99
CA PRO A 30 -1.96 1.44 2.00
C PRO A 30 -2.26 1.00 0.57
N VAL A 31 -2.45 1.97 -0.31
CA VAL A 31 -2.65 1.78 -1.76
C VAL A 31 -1.88 2.89 -2.50
N VAL A 32 -1.31 2.57 -3.65
CA VAL A 32 -0.72 3.59 -4.53
C VAL A 32 -1.86 4.34 -5.22
N THR A 33 -1.95 5.65 -5.00
CA THR A 33 -2.97 6.51 -5.63
C THR A 33 -2.46 7.15 -6.90
N ASP A 34 -1.19 7.58 -6.88
CA ASP A 34 -0.56 8.34 -7.94
C ASP A 34 0.87 7.83 -8.14
N PHE A 35 1.26 7.68 -9.40
CA PHE A 35 2.64 7.49 -9.81
C PHE A 35 2.95 8.53 -10.88
N LYS A 36 4.03 9.29 -10.71
CA LYS A 36 4.39 10.40 -11.61
C LYS A 36 5.89 10.37 -11.86
N VAL A 37 6.26 10.21 -13.12
CA VAL A 37 7.65 10.35 -13.56
C VAL A 37 7.92 11.84 -13.81
N LEU A 38 9.04 12.33 -13.29
CA LEU A 38 9.43 13.74 -13.42
C LEU A 38 10.27 14.03 -14.67
N ASN A 39 10.88 12.99 -15.25
CA ASN A 39 11.67 13.08 -16.46
C ASN A 39 10.92 12.45 -17.62
N ASP A 40 10.52 13.26 -18.60
CA ASP A 40 9.77 12.82 -19.78
C ASP A 40 10.54 11.83 -20.67
N GLN A 41 11.85 11.69 -20.47
CA GLN A 41 12.68 10.71 -21.19
C GLN A 41 12.62 9.31 -20.57
N VAL A 42 12.04 9.17 -19.37
CA VAL A 42 11.96 7.89 -18.65
C VAL A 42 10.57 7.31 -18.85
N GLU A 43 10.51 6.06 -19.31
CA GLU A 43 9.24 5.36 -19.46
C GLU A 43 8.67 4.99 -18.08
N GLU A 44 7.40 5.35 -17.85
CA GLU A 44 6.71 5.11 -16.58
C GLU A 44 6.68 3.63 -16.20
N LYS A 45 6.39 2.75 -17.15
CA LYS A 45 6.32 1.30 -16.91
C LYS A 45 7.69 0.70 -16.59
N GLU A 46 8.74 1.15 -17.27
CA GLU A 46 10.11 0.69 -17.03
C GLU A 46 10.56 1.08 -15.62
N LEU A 47 10.39 2.36 -15.24
CA LEU A 47 10.74 2.81 -13.91
C LEU A 47 9.93 2.07 -12.84
N PHE A 48 8.64 1.86 -13.08
CA PHE A 48 7.79 1.18 -12.11
C PHE A 48 8.12 -0.32 -11.99
N SER A 49 8.56 -0.95 -13.08
CA SER A 49 9.12 -2.32 -13.07
C SER A 49 10.36 -2.41 -12.18
N ILE A 50 11.31 -1.48 -12.31
CA ILE A 50 12.52 -1.43 -11.48
C ILE A 50 12.17 -1.24 -10.00
N ILE A 51 11.28 -0.29 -9.69
CA ILE A 51 10.81 -0.05 -8.30
C ILE A 51 10.15 -1.32 -7.74
N THR A 52 9.32 -1.99 -8.52
CA THR A 52 8.63 -3.22 -8.10
C THR A 52 9.63 -4.34 -7.82
N ALA A 53 10.65 -4.52 -8.66
CA ALA A 53 11.70 -5.51 -8.45
C ALA A 53 12.49 -5.25 -7.16
N LEU A 54 12.77 -3.97 -6.86
CA LEU A 54 13.45 -3.57 -5.63
C LEU A 54 12.56 -3.82 -4.39
N GLU A 55 11.28 -3.46 -4.45
CA GLU A 55 10.31 -3.61 -3.37
C GLU A 55 9.87 -5.06 -3.13
N TYR A 56 10.05 -5.97 -4.11
CA TYR A 56 9.69 -7.38 -3.99
C TYR A 56 10.31 -8.07 -2.75
N ARG A 57 11.52 -7.65 -2.34
CA ARG A 57 12.22 -8.20 -1.17
C ARG A 57 11.90 -7.46 0.15
N SER A 58 11.08 -6.41 0.11
CA SER A 58 10.72 -5.58 1.26
C SER A 58 9.49 -6.12 1.98
N GLN A 59 9.54 -6.17 3.31
CA GLN A 59 8.38 -6.55 4.17
C GLN A 59 7.53 -5.34 4.60
N HIS A 60 7.81 -4.14 4.06
CA HIS A 60 7.12 -2.94 4.47
C HIS A 60 5.68 -2.89 3.92
N PRO A 61 4.67 -2.39 4.67
CA PRO A 61 3.29 -2.27 4.17
C PRO A 61 3.16 -1.43 2.88
N LEU A 62 4.06 -0.47 2.67
CA LEU A 62 4.12 0.30 1.42
C LEU A 62 4.63 -0.52 0.23
N ALA A 63 5.59 -1.42 0.45
CA ALA A 63 6.05 -2.35 -0.58
C ALA A 63 4.87 -3.21 -1.08
N SER A 64 4.06 -3.72 -0.15
CA SER A 64 2.85 -4.47 -0.48
C SER A 64 1.84 -3.67 -1.33
N ALA A 65 1.75 -2.34 -1.12
CA ALA A 65 0.90 -1.48 -1.93
C ALA A 65 1.45 -1.32 -3.36
N ILE A 66 2.77 -1.19 -3.50
CA ILE A 66 3.47 -1.12 -4.80
C ILE A 66 3.30 -2.45 -5.56
N MET A 67 3.54 -3.59 -4.91
CA MET A 67 3.37 -4.91 -5.52
C MET A 67 1.95 -5.13 -6.04
N LYS A 68 0.94 -4.76 -5.26
CA LYS A 68 -0.48 -4.85 -5.68
C LYS A 68 -0.79 -3.95 -6.87
N LYS A 69 -0.22 -2.75 -6.91
CA LYS A 69 -0.42 -1.82 -8.02
C LYS A 69 0.26 -2.35 -9.30
N ALA A 70 1.46 -2.90 -9.19
CA ALA A 70 2.15 -3.56 -10.29
C ALA A 70 1.36 -4.76 -10.85
N GLU A 71 0.77 -5.57 -9.97
CA GLU A 71 -0.11 -6.68 -10.37
C GLU A 71 -1.36 -6.17 -11.11
N GLN A 72 -2.03 -5.14 -10.60
CA GLN A 72 -3.21 -4.54 -11.24
C GLN A 72 -2.90 -3.93 -12.62
N ASP A 73 -1.73 -3.32 -12.76
CA ASP A 73 -1.30 -2.65 -13.99
C ASP A 73 -0.57 -3.60 -14.96
N ASN A 74 -0.45 -4.89 -14.61
CA ASN A 74 0.28 -5.92 -15.36
C ASN A 74 1.75 -5.54 -15.66
N ILE A 75 2.43 -5.00 -14.65
CA ILE A 75 3.85 -4.64 -14.73
C ILE A 75 4.70 -5.88 -14.47
N THR A 76 5.42 -6.34 -15.50
CA THR A 76 6.42 -7.39 -15.37
C THR A 76 7.69 -6.81 -14.75
N TYR A 77 8.16 -7.41 -13.66
CA TYR A 77 9.39 -7.02 -12.95
C TYR A 77 10.38 -8.19 -12.76
N SER A 78 10.00 -9.41 -13.16
CA SER A 78 10.80 -10.62 -12.99
C SER A 78 12.11 -10.61 -13.78
N ASP A 79 12.17 -9.85 -14.87
CA ASP A 79 13.35 -9.74 -15.72
C ASP A 79 14.37 -8.73 -15.18
N VAL A 80 13.96 -7.87 -14.25
CA VAL A 80 14.84 -6.92 -13.57
C VAL A 80 15.57 -7.64 -12.45
N ARG A 81 16.90 -7.73 -12.59
CA ARG A 81 17.75 -8.27 -11.53
C ARG A 81 18.12 -7.16 -10.57
N VAL A 82 17.99 -7.46 -9.27
CA VAL A 82 18.43 -6.59 -8.19
C VAL A 82 19.51 -7.31 -7.40
N GLU A 83 20.71 -6.76 -7.48
CA GLU A 83 21.91 -7.15 -6.76
C GLU A 83 22.10 -6.25 -5.53
N ASP A 84 22.89 -6.72 -4.57
CA ASP A 84 23.26 -5.97 -3.34
C ASP A 84 22.09 -5.33 -2.57
N PHE A 85 20.92 -5.99 -2.59
CA PHE A 85 19.74 -5.52 -1.89
C PHE A 85 20.01 -5.29 -0.40
N THR A 86 19.76 -4.08 0.07
CA THR A 86 19.93 -3.67 1.48
C THR A 86 18.73 -2.87 1.95
N SER A 87 18.21 -3.23 3.12
CA SER A 87 17.22 -2.42 3.84
C SER A 87 17.94 -1.51 4.84
N ILE A 88 17.73 -0.20 4.71
CA ILE A 88 18.32 0.83 5.56
C ILE A 88 17.22 1.34 6.49
N THR A 89 17.30 0.96 7.76
CA THR A 89 16.31 1.33 8.77
C THR A 89 16.08 2.85 8.81
N GLY A 90 14.82 3.25 8.68
CA GLY A 90 14.41 4.65 8.69
C GLY A 90 14.73 5.43 7.40
N ARG A 91 15.28 4.79 6.35
CA ARG A 91 15.61 5.45 5.07
C ARG A 91 15.02 4.75 3.84
N GLY A 92 14.75 3.45 3.90
CA GLY A 92 14.16 2.70 2.79
C GLY A 92 15.03 1.53 2.35
N ILE A 93 15.05 1.25 1.05
CA ILE A 93 15.75 0.13 0.44
C ILE A 93 16.66 0.61 -0.69
N GLN A 94 17.72 -0.14 -0.97
CA GLN A 94 18.61 0.09 -2.11
C GLN A 94 19.06 -1.23 -2.71
N GLY A 95 19.47 -1.19 -3.98
CA GLY A 95 20.00 -2.31 -4.75
C GLY A 95 20.49 -1.78 -6.10
N ILE A 96 21.27 -2.59 -6.81
CA ILE A 96 21.83 -2.27 -8.14
C ILE A 96 21.27 -3.23 -9.17
#